data_AF-A0A6V8PW62-F1
#
_entry.id   AF-A0A6V8PW62-F1
#
_cell.length_a   1.000
_cell.length_b   1.000
_cell.length_c   1.000
_cell.angle_alpha   90.00
_cell.angle_beta   90.00
_cell.angle_gamma   90.00
#
_symmetry.space_group_name_H-M   'P 1'
#
loop_
_entity.id
_entity.type
_entity.pdbx_description
1 polymer ?
#
loop_
_entity_poly.entity_id
_entity_poly.type
_entity_poly.pdbx_seq_one_letter_code
_entity_poly.pdbx_strand_id
1 'polypeptide(L)'
;LGIPPHCKQMGYPARKMKKEDFVELLEKLRERPVSGRKLFVWVGDKQSITDILPAEITNEVDLLQIIPDESCSDDANIQRELRKIVRETLQQGVQSLKGQQVLLVSNSWVLARYKVPLSVFYKYYLGDRTLVVLQVDKSMFSGKLPEYVRLRENITLEYFRNLLPEENKDNIIERG
;
A
#
# COMPACT_ATOMS: atom_id res chain seq x y z
N LEU A 1 18.07 21.66 -42.22
CA LEU A 1 17.09 20.84 -41.45
C LEU A 1 17.68 20.58 -40.07
N GLY A 2 17.47 21.50 -39.14
CA GLY A 2 17.94 21.36 -37.77
C GLY A 2 16.90 20.61 -36.94
N ILE A 3 17.27 19.44 -36.43
CA ILE A 3 16.46 18.68 -35.48
C ILE A 3 16.59 19.40 -34.13
N PRO A 4 15.50 19.85 -33.49
CA PRO A 4 15.58 20.44 -32.16
C PRO A 4 15.95 19.35 -31.13
N PRO A 5 16.88 19.63 -30.19
CA PRO A 5 17.18 18.69 -29.12
C PRO A 5 15.98 18.59 -28.19
N HIS A 6 15.43 17.37 -28.07
CA HIS A 6 14.39 17.02 -27.13
C HIS A 6 14.78 17.44 -25.70
N CYS A 7 13.78 18.00 -25.03
CA CYS A 7 13.80 18.46 -23.65
C CYS A 7 14.57 17.50 -22.73
N LYS A 8 15.58 18.04 -22.04
CA LYS A 8 16.12 17.44 -20.83
C LYS A 8 14.96 17.27 -19.84
N GLN A 9 14.52 16.04 -19.60
CA GLN A 9 13.78 15.73 -18.39
C GLN A 9 14.70 16.08 -17.22
N MET A 10 14.41 17.20 -16.55
CA MET A 10 15.01 17.49 -15.26
C MET A 10 14.49 16.42 -14.30
N GLY A 11 15.33 15.43 -14.02
CA GLY A 11 15.16 14.56 -12.86
C GLY A 11 15.29 15.44 -11.63
N TYR A 12 14.16 15.90 -11.09
CA TYR A 12 14.12 16.38 -9.72
C TYR A 12 14.61 15.22 -8.85
N PRO A 13 15.59 15.42 -7.96
CA PRO A 13 15.93 14.40 -6.98
C PRO A 13 14.65 14.13 -6.18
N ALA A 14 14.12 12.91 -6.34
CA ALA A 14 12.84 12.55 -5.78
C ALA A 14 12.94 12.65 -4.25
N ARG A 15 12.14 13.55 -3.69
CA ARG A 15 12.14 13.83 -2.25
C ARG A 15 11.28 12.74 -1.60
N LYS A 16 11.87 11.98 -0.66
CA LYS A 16 11.12 11.05 0.20
C LYS A 16 9.87 11.75 0.76
N MET A 17 8.72 11.09 0.64
CA MET A 17 7.45 11.58 1.18
C MET A 17 7.57 11.72 2.69
N LYS A 18 7.36 12.93 3.22
CA LYS A 18 7.27 13.15 4.67
C LYS A 18 5.84 12.97 5.14
N LYS A 19 5.67 12.78 6.45
CA LYS A 19 4.35 12.69 7.08
C LYS A 19 3.50 13.92 6.79
N GLU A 20 4.08 15.12 6.86
CA GLU A 20 3.36 16.38 6.65
C GLU A 20 2.89 16.50 5.19
N ASP A 21 3.76 16.14 4.24
CA ASP A 21 3.45 16.13 2.81
C ASP A 21 2.31 15.11 2.50
N PHE A 22 2.28 13.99 3.22
CA PHE A 22 1.21 12.99 3.12
C PHE A 22 -0.12 13.50 3.69
N VAL A 23 -0.11 14.16 4.85
CA VAL A 23 -1.31 14.76 5.44
C VAL A 23 -1.90 15.84 4.51
N GLU A 24 -1.07 16.70 3.92
CA GLU A 24 -1.52 17.69 2.94
C GLU A 24 -2.18 17.02 1.71
N LEU A 25 -1.66 15.87 1.29
CA LEU A 25 -2.22 15.09 0.19
C LEU A 25 -3.58 14.48 0.55
N LEU A 26 -3.77 14.01 1.80
CA LEU A 26 -5.07 13.52 2.27
C LEU A 26 -6.12 14.64 2.28
N GLU A 27 -5.77 15.84 2.75
CA GLU A 27 -6.67 16.99 2.73
C GLU A 27 -7.07 17.36 1.30
N LYS A 28 -6.12 17.39 0.35
CA LYS A 28 -6.43 17.60 -1.06
C LYS A 28 -7.34 16.52 -1.63
N LEU A 29 -7.12 15.25 -1.25
CA LEU A 29 -7.93 14.13 -1.71
C LEU A 29 -9.37 14.23 -1.20
N ARG A 30 -9.59 14.72 0.03
CA ARG A 30 -10.95 14.95 0.56
C ARG A 30 -11.74 15.93 -0.29
N GLU A 31 -11.09 16.98 -0.78
CA GLU A 31 -11.75 18.04 -1.55
C GLU A 31 -11.89 17.70 -3.03
N ARG A 32 -10.88 17.07 -3.63
CA ARG A 32 -10.80 16.88 -5.09
C ARG A 32 -10.01 15.65 -5.49
N PRO A 33 -10.21 15.15 -6.73
CA PRO A 33 -9.33 14.12 -7.28
C PRO A 33 -7.87 14.57 -7.29
N VAL A 34 -6.96 13.69 -6.91
CA VAL A 34 -5.51 13.88 -6.95
C VAL A 34 -4.94 12.96 -8.03
N SER A 35 -4.22 13.54 -8.99
CA SER A 35 -3.78 12.78 -10.17
C SER A 35 -2.77 11.68 -9.84
N GLY A 36 -2.92 10.55 -10.54
CA GLY A 36 -1.97 9.44 -10.53
C GLY A 36 -2.34 8.33 -9.55
N ARG A 37 -1.63 7.20 -9.63
CA ARG A 37 -1.93 6.01 -8.82
C ARG A 37 -1.15 6.04 -7.50
N LYS A 38 -1.84 6.43 -6.44
CA LYS A 38 -1.23 6.70 -5.13
C LYS A 38 -1.28 5.48 -4.20
N LEU A 39 -0.17 4.75 -4.15
CA LEU A 39 0.07 3.72 -3.13
C LEU A 39 1.17 4.18 -2.20
N PHE A 40 0.89 4.15 -0.90
CA PHE A 40 1.80 4.50 0.18
C PHE A 40 2.06 3.30 1.07
N VAL A 41 3.25 3.27 1.66
CA VAL A 41 3.60 2.32 2.73
C VAL A 41 3.82 3.13 3.99
N TRP A 42 2.95 2.92 4.99
CA TRP A 42 3.11 3.52 6.31
C TRP A 42 3.87 2.57 7.21
N VAL A 43 5.00 3.01 7.75
CA VAL A 43 5.81 2.20 8.66
C VAL A 43 5.66 2.72 10.08
N GLY A 44 4.83 2.03 10.86
CA GLY A 44 4.42 2.43 12.21
C GLY A 44 3.22 1.62 12.69
N ASP A 45 2.81 1.83 13.94
CA ASP A 45 1.62 1.18 14.50
C ASP A 45 0.34 1.65 13.80
N LYS A 46 -0.71 0.82 13.86
CA LYS A 46 -1.99 1.13 13.22
C LYS A 46 -2.63 2.41 13.76
N GLN A 47 -2.54 2.67 15.07
CA GLN A 47 -3.17 3.85 15.68
C GLN A 47 -2.62 5.15 15.06
N SER A 48 -1.31 5.21 14.86
CA SER A 48 -0.63 6.39 14.34
C SER A 48 -1.06 6.80 12.92
N ILE A 49 -1.46 5.84 12.08
CA ILE A 49 -2.00 6.12 10.75
C ILE A 49 -3.50 6.41 10.81
N THR A 50 -4.26 5.67 11.63
CA THR A 50 -5.70 5.94 11.76
C THR A 50 -5.99 7.33 12.34
N ASP A 51 -5.12 7.87 13.19
CA ASP A 51 -5.26 9.21 13.76
C ASP A 51 -5.12 10.34 12.72
N ILE A 52 -4.48 10.06 11.56
CA ILE A 52 -4.29 11.05 10.49
C ILE A 52 -5.16 10.79 9.27
N LEU A 53 -5.74 9.60 9.16
CA LEU A 53 -6.61 9.26 8.04
C LEU A 53 -8.02 9.84 8.25
N PRO A 54 -8.60 10.49 7.21
CA PRO A 54 -9.96 11.02 7.29
C PRO A 54 -10.98 9.89 7.34
N ALA A 55 -11.60 9.69 8.50
CA ALA A 55 -12.49 8.55 8.77
C ALA A 55 -13.68 8.48 7.81
N GLU A 56 -14.16 9.61 7.29
CA GLU A 56 -15.32 9.69 6.39
C GLU A 56 -15.08 9.09 5.00
N ILE A 57 -13.82 9.01 4.58
CA ILE A 57 -13.43 8.47 3.27
C ILE A 57 -12.49 7.26 3.40
N THR A 58 -12.17 6.84 4.62
CA THR A 58 -11.25 5.74 4.88
C THR A 58 -12.01 4.43 5.10
N ASN A 59 -11.73 3.44 4.26
CA ASN A 59 -12.11 2.05 4.46
C ASN A 59 -10.90 1.25 4.91
N GLU A 60 -11.12 0.29 5.81
CA GLU A 60 -10.07 -0.60 6.28
C GLU A 60 -10.28 -2.02 5.75
N VAL A 61 -9.19 -2.66 5.32
CA VAL A 61 -9.11 -4.09 5.06
C VAL A 61 -8.01 -4.69 5.92
N ASP A 62 -8.40 -5.63 6.78
CA ASP A 62 -7.46 -6.47 7.52
C ASP A 62 -7.19 -7.76 6.74
N LEU A 63 -5.95 -7.92 6.27
CA LEU A 63 -5.59 -9.10 5.50
C LEU A 63 -5.72 -10.40 6.29
N LEU A 64 -5.54 -10.40 7.61
CA LEU A 64 -5.69 -11.62 8.41
C LEU A 64 -7.13 -12.14 8.45
N GLN A 65 -8.11 -11.26 8.29
CA GLN A 65 -9.52 -11.64 8.31
C GLN A 65 -10.00 -12.23 6.98
N ILE A 66 -9.21 -12.07 5.91
CA ILE A 66 -9.60 -12.50 4.56
C ILE A 66 -8.71 -13.63 4.02
N ILE A 67 -7.66 -14.03 4.74
CA ILE A 67 -6.82 -15.17 4.36
C ILE A 67 -7.60 -16.47 4.58
N PRO A 68 -7.63 -17.39 3.61
CA PRO A 68 -8.21 -18.71 3.80
C PRO A 68 -7.43 -19.49 4.85
N ASP A 69 -8.12 -20.31 5.65
CA ASP A 69 -7.52 -21.14 6.70
C ASP A 69 -6.29 -21.89 6.18
N GLU A 70 -5.18 -21.74 6.90
CA GLU A 70 -3.85 -22.24 6.52
C GLU A 70 -3.76 -23.77 6.53
N SER A 71 -4.76 -24.44 7.12
CA SER A 71 -4.68 -25.84 7.55
C SER A 71 -4.51 -26.90 6.46
N CYS A 72 -4.45 -26.57 5.16
CA CYS A 72 -4.21 -27.60 4.12
C CYS A 72 -3.67 -27.12 2.75
N SER A 73 -3.15 -25.90 2.62
CA SER A 73 -2.77 -25.34 1.31
C SER A 73 -1.27 -25.08 1.16
N ASP A 74 -0.71 -25.48 0.01
CA ASP A 74 0.63 -25.06 -0.42
C ASP A 74 0.69 -23.54 -0.66
N ASP A 75 1.86 -22.93 -0.46
CA ASP A 75 2.11 -21.49 -0.54
C ASP A 75 1.65 -20.90 -1.89
N ALA A 76 1.77 -21.65 -2.99
CA ALA A 76 1.31 -21.23 -4.32
C ALA A 76 -0.22 -21.13 -4.43
N ASN A 77 -0.95 -22.02 -3.74
CA ASN A 77 -2.40 -21.98 -3.68
C ASN A 77 -2.87 -20.83 -2.79
N ILE A 78 -2.23 -20.62 -1.62
CA ILE A 78 -2.52 -19.49 -0.74
C ILE A 78 -2.29 -18.17 -1.48
N GLN A 79 -1.19 -18.05 -2.23
CA GLN A 79 -0.93 -16.86 -3.05
C GLN A 79 -2.04 -16.61 -4.07
N ARG A 80 -2.53 -17.66 -4.76
CA ARG A 80 -3.57 -17.54 -5.78
C ARG A 80 -4.90 -17.11 -5.17
N GLU A 81 -5.31 -17.76 -4.08
CA GLU A 81 -6.53 -17.44 -3.36
C GLU A 81 -6.47 -16.04 -2.76
N LEU A 82 -5.36 -15.67 -2.11
CA LEU A 82 -5.17 -14.33 -1.56
C LEU A 82 -5.24 -13.25 -2.65
N ARG A 83 -4.65 -13.48 -3.83
CA ARG A 83 -4.78 -12.57 -4.99
C ARG A 83 -6.22 -12.43 -5.46
N LYS A 84 -7.01 -13.50 -5.41
CA LYS A 84 -8.42 -13.51 -5.79
C LYS A 84 -9.25 -12.75 -4.77
N ILE A 85 -9.10 -13.06 -3.48
CA ILE A 85 -9.85 -12.43 -2.39
C ILE A 85 -9.53 -10.93 -2.28
N VAL A 86 -8.25 -10.55 -2.36
CA VAL A 86 -7.85 -9.13 -2.38
C VAL A 86 -8.50 -8.44 -3.58
N ARG A 87 -8.49 -9.04 -4.77
CA ARG A 87 -9.14 -8.45 -5.94
C ARG A 87 -10.63 -8.25 -5.72
N GLU A 88 -11.34 -9.28 -5.27
CA GLU A 88 -12.79 -9.23 -5.04
C GLU A 88 -13.14 -8.14 -4.01
N THR A 89 -12.38 -8.08 -2.91
CA THR A 89 -12.52 -7.05 -1.87
C THR A 89 -12.32 -5.65 -2.44
N LEU A 90 -11.27 -5.44 -3.23
CA LEU A 90 -10.98 -4.16 -3.88
C LEU A 90 -12.08 -3.77 -4.88
N GLN A 91 -12.58 -4.71 -5.68
CA GLN A 91 -13.62 -4.45 -6.67
C GLN A 91 -14.97 -4.12 -6.03
N GLN A 92 -15.33 -4.79 -4.94
CA GLN A 92 -16.51 -4.45 -4.14
C GLN A 92 -16.38 -3.06 -3.54
N GLY A 93 -15.22 -2.74 -2.99
CA GLY A 93 -14.89 -1.39 -2.52
C GLY A 93 -15.10 -0.34 -3.61
N VAL A 94 -14.58 -0.57 -4.82
CA VAL A 94 -14.74 0.36 -5.96
C VAL A 94 -16.20 0.53 -6.38
N GLN A 95 -16.99 -0.53 -6.42
CA GLN A 95 -18.41 -0.44 -6.80
C GLN A 95 -19.24 0.35 -5.79
N SER A 96 -18.81 0.39 -4.52
CA SER A 96 -19.45 1.18 -3.47
C SER A 96 -19.03 2.65 -3.43
N LEU A 97 -18.10 3.08 -4.30
CA LEU A 97 -17.55 4.44 -4.29
C LEU A 97 -18.59 5.48 -4.72
N LYS A 98 -18.92 6.39 -3.81
CA LYS A 98 -19.63 7.66 -4.09
C LYS A 98 -18.75 8.89 -3.84
N GLY A 99 -17.45 8.81 -4.09
CA GLY A 99 -16.53 9.92 -3.82
C GLY A 99 -15.07 9.51 -3.80
N GLN A 100 -14.25 10.37 -3.19
CA GLN A 100 -12.84 10.10 -2.91
C GLN A 100 -12.70 9.12 -1.76
N GLN A 101 -11.74 8.21 -1.83
CA GLN A 101 -11.52 7.19 -0.80
C GLN A 101 -10.07 6.81 -0.55
N VAL A 102 -9.82 6.45 0.69
CA VAL A 102 -8.58 5.89 1.19
C VAL A 102 -8.84 4.46 1.62
N LEU A 103 -8.01 3.53 1.16
CA LEU A 103 -7.99 2.16 1.65
C LEU A 103 -6.78 1.97 2.56
N LEU A 104 -7.03 1.75 3.84
CA LEU A 104 -6.03 1.29 4.79
C LEU A 104 -5.97 -0.23 4.75
N VAL A 105 -4.81 -0.79 4.44
CA VAL A 105 -4.56 -2.24 4.44
C VAL A 105 -3.70 -2.58 5.65
N SER A 106 -4.32 -3.17 6.66
CA SER A 106 -3.66 -3.70 7.86
C SER A 106 -3.07 -5.07 7.59
N ASN A 107 -2.08 -5.48 8.38
CA ASN A 107 -1.39 -6.77 8.24
C ASN A 107 -0.78 -7.00 6.84
N SER A 108 -0.28 -5.93 6.22
CA SER A 108 0.26 -5.96 4.85
C SER A 108 1.46 -6.91 4.67
N TRP A 109 2.12 -7.33 5.76
CA TRP A 109 3.18 -8.32 5.76
C TRP A 109 2.77 -9.67 5.12
N VAL A 110 1.47 -9.99 5.15
CA VAL A 110 0.90 -11.17 4.49
C VAL A 110 1.20 -11.14 2.99
N LEU A 111 1.10 -9.96 2.35
CA LEU A 111 1.41 -9.80 0.93
C LEU A 111 2.87 -10.16 0.65
N ALA A 112 3.78 -9.75 1.53
CA ALA A 112 5.19 -10.10 1.43
C ALA A 112 5.44 -11.60 1.64
N ARG A 113 4.81 -12.20 2.65
CA ARG A 113 4.95 -13.64 3.00
C ARG A 113 4.58 -14.56 1.83
N TYR A 114 3.49 -14.24 1.12
CA TYR A 114 3.00 -15.02 -0.02
C TYR A 114 3.39 -14.42 -1.38
N LYS A 115 4.29 -13.42 -1.40
CA LYS A 115 4.78 -12.75 -2.61
C LYS A 115 3.63 -12.24 -3.51
N VAL A 116 2.56 -11.70 -2.93
CA VAL A 116 1.43 -11.14 -3.67
C VAL A 116 1.80 -9.80 -4.31
N PRO A 117 1.75 -9.67 -5.64
CA PRO A 117 2.18 -8.48 -6.34
C PRO A 117 1.23 -7.31 -6.07
N LEU A 118 1.79 -6.12 -5.91
CA LEU A 118 1.03 -4.88 -5.71
C LEU A 118 0.21 -4.46 -6.94
N SER A 119 0.47 -5.05 -8.11
CA SER A 119 -0.25 -4.77 -9.36
C SER A 119 -1.76 -4.96 -9.25
N VAL A 120 -2.23 -5.76 -8.29
CA VAL A 120 -3.66 -5.91 -7.97
C VAL A 120 -4.28 -4.57 -7.55
N PHE A 121 -3.62 -3.78 -6.71
CA PHE A 121 -4.11 -2.46 -6.27
C PHE A 121 -4.13 -1.45 -7.42
N TYR A 122 -3.06 -1.42 -8.21
CA TYR A 122 -2.95 -0.54 -9.38
C TYR A 122 -3.97 -0.82 -10.47
N LYS A 123 -4.38 -2.09 -10.62
CA LYS A 123 -5.32 -2.50 -11.66
C LYS A 123 -6.77 -2.31 -11.24
N TYR A 124 -7.10 -2.59 -9.98
CA TYR A 124 -8.49 -2.73 -9.56
C TYR A 124 -8.99 -1.65 -8.60
N TYR A 125 -8.11 -0.83 -8.01
CA TYR A 125 -8.51 0.16 -7.01
C TYR A 125 -7.99 1.57 -7.30
N LEU A 126 -6.71 1.71 -7.66
CA LEU A 126 -6.07 3.02 -7.78
C LEU A 126 -6.48 3.81 -9.02
N GLY A 127 -6.85 5.07 -8.80
CA GLY A 127 -7.15 6.09 -9.79
C GLY A 127 -7.16 7.46 -9.10
N ASP A 128 -7.62 8.50 -9.80
CA ASP A 128 -7.47 9.88 -9.30
C ASP A 128 -8.32 10.20 -8.05
N ARG A 129 -9.26 9.34 -7.68
CA ARG A 129 -10.12 9.49 -6.49
C ARG A 129 -9.77 8.53 -5.38
N THR A 130 -8.77 7.68 -5.56
CA THR A 130 -8.50 6.59 -4.64
C THR A 130 -7.03 6.54 -4.25
N LEU A 131 -6.80 6.19 -2.99
CA LEU A 131 -5.48 6.06 -2.40
C LEU A 131 -5.41 4.77 -1.59
N VAL A 132 -4.28 4.09 -1.63
CA VAL A 132 -4.03 2.90 -0.79
C VAL A 132 -2.88 3.18 0.16
N VAL A 133 -3.06 2.84 1.44
CA VAL A 133 -2.02 2.85 2.46
C VAL A 133 -1.81 1.42 2.96
N LEU A 134 -0.62 0.87 2.72
CA LEU A 134 -0.20 -0.40 3.30
C LEU A 134 0.44 -0.12 4.65
N GLN A 135 -0.18 -0.57 5.74
CA GLN A 135 0.36 -0.41 7.08
C GLN A 135 1.32 -1.57 7.40
N VAL A 136 2.53 -1.21 7.81
CA VAL A 136 3.60 -2.13 8.24
C VAL A 136 3.94 -1.81 9.69
N ASP A 137 3.56 -2.71 10.60
CA ASP A 137 3.83 -2.56 12.02
C ASP A 137 5.27 -2.95 12.35
N LYS A 138 6.08 -2.00 12.83
CA LYS A 138 7.45 -2.30 13.31
C LYS A 138 7.46 -3.20 14.56
N SER A 139 6.43 -3.15 15.40
CA SER A 139 6.38 -3.88 16.66
C SER A 139 6.05 -5.37 16.51
N MET A 140 5.37 -5.78 15.42
CA MET A 140 5.13 -7.21 15.15
C MET A 140 6.42 -8.00 14.87
N PHE A 141 7.51 -7.33 14.53
CA PHE A 141 8.79 -7.96 14.26
C PHE A 141 9.66 -8.13 15.51
N SER A 142 9.26 -7.58 16.66
CA SER A 142 9.98 -7.71 17.94
C SER A 142 9.37 -8.77 18.88
N GLY A 143 8.23 -9.36 18.53
CA GLY A 143 7.59 -10.46 19.26
C GLY A 143 8.15 -11.83 18.86
N LYS A 144 8.20 -12.78 19.81
CA LYS A 144 8.51 -14.20 19.58
C LYS A 144 7.48 -14.80 18.61
N LEU A 145 7.75 -14.70 17.33
CA LEU A 145 7.09 -15.48 16.29
C LEU A 145 7.57 -16.94 16.39
N PRO A 146 6.74 -17.93 16.04
CA PRO A 146 7.18 -19.32 15.95
C PRO A 146 8.44 -19.44 15.08
N GLU A 147 9.39 -20.33 15.41
CA GLU A 147 10.71 -20.40 14.73
C GLU A 147 10.65 -20.54 13.20
N TYR A 148 9.53 -21.06 12.66
CA TYR A 148 9.29 -21.18 11.23
C TYR A 148 8.88 -19.85 10.55
N VAL A 149 8.50 -18.84 11.33
CA VAL A 149 8.15 -17.48 10.87
C VAL A 149 9.34 -16.55 11.14
N ARG A 150 10.36 -16.64 10.28
CA ARG A 150 11.45 -15.64 10.25
C ARG A 150 11.00 -14.39 9.49
N LEU A 151 10.13 -13.59 10.10
CA LEU A 151 9.88 -12.22 9.65
C LEU A 151 11.11 -11.38 10.03
N ARG A 152 12.11 -11.28 9.15
CA ARG A 152 13.15 -10.26 9.34
C ARG A 152 12.49 -8.90 9.09
N GLU A 153 12.63 -7.96 10.04
CA GLU A 153 12.14 -6.56 9.96
C GLU A 153 12.32 -5.93 8.58
N ASN A 154 13.45 -6.23 7.93
CA ASN A 154 13.80 -5.65 6.66
C ASN A 154 13.08 -6.30 5.47
N ILE A 155 12.65 -7.57 5.53
CA ILE A 155 12.14 -8.30 4.35
C ILE A 155 10.82 -7.72 3.84
N THR A 156 9.87 -7.36 4.72
CA THR A 156 8.58 -6.80 4.27
C THR A 156 8.76 -5.41 3.66
N LEU A 157 9.61 -4.58 4.28
CA LEU A 157 9.88 -3.25 3.77
C LEU A 157 10.72 -3.30 2.49
N GLU A 158 11.74 -4.16 2.42
CA GLU A 158 12.53 -4.43 1.21
C GLU A 158 11.66 -5.00 0.09
N TYR A 159 10.73 -5.89 0.41
CA TYR A 159 9.76 -6.42 -0.54
C TYR A 159 8.94 -5.30 -1.18
N PHE A 160 8.40 -4.38 -0.38
CA PHE A 160 7.66 -3.25 -0.92
C PHE A 160 8.57 -2.25 -1.65
N ARG A 161 9.77 -1.94 -1.15
CA ARG A 161 10.76 -1.11 -1.86
C ARG A 161 11.07 -1.63 -3.26
N ASN A 162 11.14 -2.96 -3.42
CA ASN A 162 11.44 -3.60 -4.69
C ASN A 162 10.23 -3.72 -5.63
N LEU A 163 9.01 -3.66 -5.10
CA LEU A 163 7.78 -3.79 -5.89
C LEU A 163 7.06 -2.49 -6.19
N LEU A 164 7.34 -1.44 -5.43
CA LEU A 164 6.87 -0.11 -5.77
C LEU A 164 7.46 0.31 -7.12
N PRO A 165 6.64 0.78 -8.07
CA PRO A 165 7.15 1.38 -9.29
C PRO A 165 8.02 2.61 -8.94
N GLU A 166 8.96 2.97 -9.82
CA GLU A 166 9.90 4.09 -9.57
C GLU A 166 9.20 5.36 -9.08
N GLU A 167 8.05 5.69 -9.65
CA GLU A 167 7.21 6.85 -9.29
C GLU A 167 6.67 6.84 -7.86
N ASN A 168 6.65 5.68 -7.19
CA ASN A 168 6.15 5.51 -5.83
C ASN A 168 7.22 5.04 -4.83
N LYS A 169 8.49 4.92 -5.24
CA LYS A 169 9.56 4.48 -4.31
C LYS A 169 9.72 5.42 -3.11
N ASP A 170 9.40 6.69 -3.29
CA ASP A 170 9.43 7.71 -2.25
C ASP A 170 8.19 7.74 -1.37
N ASN A 171 7.16 6.93 -1.66
CA ASN A 171 5.91 6.86 -0.91
C ASN A 171 5.99 5.97 0.34
N ILE A 172 7.21 5.64 0.79
CA ILE A 172 7.44 4.97 2.07
C ILE A 172 7.58 6.03 3.14
N ILE A 173 6.60 6.09 4.03
CA ILE A 173 6.51 7.06 5.10
C ILE A 173 6.91 6.35 6.38
N GLU A 174 8.13 6.63 6.84
CA GLU A 174 8.63 6.13 8.11
C GLU A 174 8.36 7.16 9.20
N ARG A 175 7.88 6.71 10.36
CA ARG A 175 7.96 7.53 11.58
C ARG A 175 9.45 7.75 11.90
N GLY A 176 9.85 9.02 11.94
CA GLY A 176 11.12 9.46 12.53
C GLY A 176 11.10 9.33 14.05
#